data_AF-A0A660ZEE2-F1
#
_entry.id   AF-A0A660ZEE2-F1
#
_cell.length_a   1.000
_cell.length_b   1.000
_cell.length_c   1.000
_cell.angle_alpha   90.00
_cell.angle_beta   90.00
_cell.angle_gamma   90.00
#
_symmetry.space_group_name_H-M   'P 1'
#
loop_
_entity.id
_entity.type
_entity.pdbx_description
1 polymer ?
#
loop_
_entity_poly.entity_id
_entity_poly.type
_entity_poly.pdbx_seq_one_letter_code
_entity_poly.pdbx_strand_id
1 'polypeptide(L)'
;MNENENEKEKRFFKALSDVFIGAKVEGESGFVNLMRIKSRYYEKGVFPRLKRDIDEALKPIPEFREELFDRLYTFFRRYFSESGSIYFRFTPPHEHVYEKVYTDDRDVVLFWKTHMLYYVKTDRLFRSMAVEVDGFRFLFDVSTLKHKRANEKRALVYTFKEREEDGTLVFTVAYSERGRKNKIGEIRRAIKNALGLKKFTSAVPSEETLERAFRLFERQSEVDYFINKDARKFLREQFNLWLYQYVFEPEER
;
A
#
# COMPACT_ATOMS: atom_id res chain seq x y z
N MET A 1 -26.19 -24.70 -8.39
CA MET A 1 -25.30 -23.65 -7.86
C MET A 1 -24.49 -23.16 -9.03
N ASN A 2 -24.88 -22.00 -9.57
CA ASN A 2 -24.32 -21.47 -10.81
C ASN A 2 -22.98 -20.81 -10.51
N GLU A 3 -21.98 -21.01 -11.38
CA GLU A 3 -20.63 -20.42 -11.20
C GLU A 3 -20.65 -18.87 -11.09
N ASN A 4 -21.70 -18.22 -11.63
CA ASN A 4 -21.92 -16.77 -11.56
C ASN A 4 -22.37 -16.24 -10.18
N GLU A 5 -23.06 -17.03 -9.36
CA GLU A 5 -23.54 -16.62 -8.00
C GLU A 5 -22.37 -16.21 -7.08
N ASN A 6 -21.15 -16.58 -7.45
CA ASN A 6 -19.96 -16.41 -6.64
C ASN A 6 -19.04 -15.27 -7.12
N GLU A 7 -19.24 -14.71 -8.31
CA GLU A 7 -18.33 -13.70 -8.89
C GLU A 7 -18.38 -12.36 -8.12
N LYS A 8 -19.57 -11.83 -7.84
CA LYS A 8 -19.75 -10.56 -7.09
C LYS A 8 -19.29 -10.67 -5.64
N GLU A 9 -19.61 -11.79 -4.99
CA GLU A 9 -19.14 -12.12 -3.65
C GLU A 9 -17.62 -12.18 -3.58
N LYS A 10 -16.98 -12.96 -4.47
CA LYS A 10 -15.52 -13.03 -4.60
C LYS A 10 -14.90 -11.66 -4.81
N ARG A 11 -15.48 -10.86 -5.71
CA ARG A 11 -15.00 -9.51 -6.02
C ARG A 11 -15.03 -8.60 -4.79
N PHE A 12 -16.14 -8.62 -4.04
CA PHE A 12 -16.27 -7.82 -2.82
C PHE A 12 -15.26 -8.23 -1.75
N PHE A 13 -15.16 -9.53 -1.46
CA PHE A 13 -14.23 -10.00 -0.45
C PHE A 13 -12.77 -9.83 -0.85
N LYS A 14 -12.44 -9.97 -2.14
CA LYS A 14 -11.11 -9.66 -2.65
C LYS A 14 -10.76 -8.19 -2.42
N ALA A 15 -11.67 -7.27 -2.73
CA ALA A 15 -11.43 -5.85 -2.50
C ALA A 15 -11.20 -5.52 -1.02
N LEU A 16 -11.94 -6.16 -0.11
CA LEU A 16 -11.70 -6.02 1.33
C LEU A 16 -10.35 -6.62 1.76
N SER A 17 -10.00 -7.80 1.24
CA SER A 17 -8.71 -8.44 1.51
C SER A 17 -7.55 -7.57 1.03
N ASP A 18 -7.62 -6.99 -0.16
CA ASP A 18 -6.59 -6.12 -0.73
C ASP A 18 -6.38 -4.86 0.14
N VAL A 19 -7.44 -4.37 0.79
CA VAL A 19 -7.46 -3.18 1.67
C VAL A 19 -6.92 -3.48 3.07
N PHE A 20 -7.33 -4.60 3.66
CA PHE A 20 -7.05 -4.91 5.07
C PHE A 20 -5.83 -5.80 5.28
N ILE A 21 -5.53 -6.67 4.31
CA ILE A 21 -4.37 -7.56 4.30
C ILE A 21 -3.31 -6.99 3.36
N GLY A 22 -3.70 -6.67 2.13
CA GLY A 22 -2.80 -6.13 1.10
C GLY A 22 -1.62 -7.05 0.77
N ALA A 23 -0.55 -6.47 0.21
CA ALA A 23 0.69 -7.20 -0.05
C ALA A 23 1.43 -7.49 1.28
N LYS A 24 2.00 -8.70 1.40
CA LYS A 24 2.83 -9.07 2.55
C LYS A 24 3.96 -8.04 2.71
N VAL A 25 4.02 -7.43 3.89
CA VAL A 25 5.07 -6.46 4.24
C VAL A 25 6.22 -7.22 4.91
N GLU A 26 7.41 -7.13 4.32
CA GLU A 26 8.63 -7.77 4.80
C GLU A 26 9.37 -6.87 5.82
N GLY A 27 10.18 -7.49 6.69
CA GLY A 27 11.01 -6.80 7.69
C GLY A 27 10.47 -6.82 9.12
N GLU A 28 11.18 -6.10 10.01
CA GLU A 28 10.91 -6.00 11.44
C GLU A 28 10.80 -4.52 11.89
N SER A 29 9.60 -3.92 11.78
CA SER A 29 9.24 -2.59 12.35
C SER A 29 8.01 -2.61 13.23
N GLY A 30 7.84 -1.55 14.03
CA GLY A 30 6.55 -1.19 14.63
C GLY A 30 5.42 -1.03 13.59
N PHE A 31 5.69 -0.41 12.44
CA PHE A 31 4.71 -0.33 11.33
C PHE A 31 4.39 -1.70 10.72
N VAL A 32 5.40 -2.53 10.40
CA VAL A 32 5.17 -3.90 9.90
C VAL A 32 4.37 -4.72 10.92
N ASN A 33 4.69 -4.59 12.21
CA ASN A 33 3.92 -5.21 13.28
C ASN A 33 2.47 -4.70 13.30
N LEU A 34 2.25 -3.39 13.13
CA LEU A 34 0.91 -2.82 13.05
C LEU A 34 0.13 -3.37 11.84
N MET A 35 0.77 -3.50 10.67
CA MET A 35 0.15 -4.11 9.49
C MET A 35 -0.17 -5.59 9.71
N ARG A 36 0.73 -6.35 10.37
CA ARG A 36 0.47 -7.75 10.77
C ARG A 36 -0.71 -7.86 11.75
N ILE A 37 -0.78 -6.96 12.73
CA ILE A 37 -1.90 -6.89 13.69
C ILE A 37 -3.21 -6.53 12.97
N LYS A 38 -3.20 -5.52 12.09
CA LYS A 38 -4.35 -5.11 11.26
C LYS A 38 -4.85 -6.28 10.41
N SER A 39 -3.95 -6.96 9.71
CA SER A 39 -4.27 -8.12 8.86
C SER A 39 -4.89 -9.25 9.70
N ARG A 40 -4.23 -9.62 10.80
CA ARG A 40 -4.73 -10.66 11.72
C ARG A 40 -6.09 -10.30 12.32
N TYR A 41 -6.29 -9.05 12.70
CA TYR A 41 -7.55 -8.56 13.25
C TYR A 41 -8.68 -8.67 12.23
N TYR A 42 -8.42 -8.35 10.97
CA TYR A 42 -9.37 -8.53 9.89
C TYR A 42 -9.68 -10.02 9.65
N GLU A 43 -8.65 -10.84 9.43
CA GLU A 43 -8.79 -12.27 9.11
C GLU A 43 -9.51 -13.06 10.20
N LYS A 44 -9.16 -12.83 11.46
CA LYS A 44 -9.66 -13.62 12.60
C LYS A 44 -10.88 -13.01 13.27
N GLY A 45 -11.11 -11.72 13.09
CA GLY A 45 -12.15 -10.97 13.81
C GLY A 45 -13.24 -10.47 12.89
N VAL A 46 -12.89 -9.51 12.02
CA VAL A 46 -13.88 -8.78 11.21
C VAL A 46 -14.49 -9.66 10.14
N PHE A 47 -13.68 -10.37 9.35
CA PHE A 47 -14.15 -11.14 8.20
C PHE A 47 -15.13 -12.27 8.60
N PRO A 48 -14.85 -13.12 9.62
CA PRO A 48 -15.78 -14.16 10.02
C PRO A 48 -17.11 -13.61 10.53
N ARG A 49 -17.08 -12.49 11.27
CA ARG A 49 -18.29 -11.83 11.77
C ARG A 49 -19.12 -11.23 10.64
N LEU A 50 -18.47 -10.48 9.75
CA LEU A 50 -19.13 -9.89 8.58
C LEU A 50 -19.81 -10.95 7.72
N LYS A 51 -19.10 -12.05 7.43
CA LYS A 51 -19.66 -13.16 6.65
C LYS A 51 -20.89 -13.76 7.33
N ARG A 52 -20.80 -14.05 8.63
CA ARG A 52 -21.93 -14.57 9.39
C ARG A 52 -23.12 -13.62 9.40
N ASP A 53 -22.88 -12.34 9.63
CA ASP A 53 -23.95 -11.34 9.70
C ASP A 53 -24.65 -11.18 8.33
N ILE A 54 -23.89 -11.25 7.22
CA ILE A 54 -24.45 -11.29 5.85
C ILE A 54 -25.29 -12.55 5.63
N ASP A 55 -24.74 -13.72 5.96
CA ASP A 55 -25.42 -15.00 5.76
C ASP A 55 -26.71 -15.09 6.61
N GLU A 56 -26.72 -14.52 7.82
CA GLU A 56 -27.91 -14.42 8.67
C GLU A 56 -28.95 -13.45 8.09
N ALA A 57 -28.53 -12.28 7.61
CA ALA A 57 -29.43 -11.28 7.03
C ALA A 57 -30.08 -11.75 5.71
N LEU A 58 -29.43 -12.65 4.98
CA LEU A 58 -29.93 -13.21 3.72
C LEU A 58 -30.85 -14.43 3.89
N LYS A 59 -30.92 -15.06 5.08
CA LYS A 59 -31.85 -16.18 5.33
C LYS A 59 -33.29 -15.94 4.86
N PRO A 60 -33.92 -14.77 5.12
CA PRO A 60 -35.28 -14.52 4.68
C PRO A 60 -35.42 -14.21 3.19
N ILE A 61 -34.34 -13.78 2.51
CA ILE A 61 -34.35 -13.38 1.09
C ILE A 61 -33.04 -13.85 0.41
N PRO A 62 -32.87 -15.16 0.18
CA PRO A 62 -31.61 -15.70 -0.35
C PRO A 62 -31.28 -15.18 -1.75
N GLU A 63 -32.29 -14.85 -2.55
CA GLU A 63 -32.17 -14.39 -3.94
C GLU A 63 -31.49 -13.01 -4.02
N PHE A 64 -31.53 -12.23 -2.94
CA PHE A 64 -30.92 -10.91 -2.87
C PHE A 64 -29.39 -10.96 -2.72
N ARG A 65 -28.79 -12.14 -2.55
CA ARG A 65 -27.35 -12.29 -2.28
C ARG A 65 -26.47 -11.59 -3.31
N GLU A 66 -26.72 -11.83 -4.60
CA GLU A 66 -25.90 -11.22 -5.65
C GLU A 66 -26.02 -9.70 -5.67
N GLU A 67 -27.24 -9.18 -5.55
CA GLU A 67 -27.46 -7.74 -5.52
C GLU A 67 -26.81 -7.11 -4.30
N LEU A 68 -26.95 -7.72 -3.12
CA LEU A 68 -26.31 -7.26 -1.90
C LEU A 68 -24.79 -7.08 -2.11
N PHE A 69 -24.10 -8.08 -2.65
CA PHE A 69 -22.66 -7.97 -2.89
C PHE A 69 -22.29 -6.92 -3.94
N ASP A 70 -23.12 -6.73 -4.97
CA ASP A 70 -22.93 -5.65 -5.95
C ASP A 70 -23.05 -4.27 -5.32
N ARG A 71 -24.09 -4.05 -4.49
CA ARG A 71 -24.32 -2.79 -3.78
C ARG A 71 -23.23 -2.53 -2.75
N LEU A 72 -22.85 -3.54 -1.96
CA LEU A 72 -21.75 -3.44 -1.00
C LEU A 72 -20.45 -3.05 -1.70
N TYR A 73 -20.10 -3.73 -2.80
CA TYR A 73 -18.90 -3.41 -3.57
C TYR A 73 -18.94 -1.99 -4.12
N THR A 74 -20.06 -1.59 -4.73
CA THR A 74 -20.22 -0.27 -5.35
C THR A 74 -20.19 0.87 -4.33
N PHE A 75 -20.77 0.66 -3.14
CA PHE A 75 -20.71 1.60 -2.03
C PHE A 75 -19.28 1.74 -1.52
N PHE A 76 -18.65 0.63 -1.10
CA PHE A 76 -17.39 0.67 -0.38
C PHE A 76 -16.17 1.01 -1.26
N ARG A 77 -16.16 0.66 -2.55
CA ARG A 77 -15.04 0.98 -3.46
C ARG A 77 -14.73 2.48 -3.57
N ARG A 78 -15.71 3.34 -3.26
CA ARG A 78 -15.58 4.81 -3.28
C ARG A 78 -14.77 5.33 -2.09
N TYR A 79 -14.77 4.56 -0.99
CA TYR A 79 -14.25 5.00 0.30
C TYR A 79 -12.97 4.27 0.74
N PHE A 80 -12.63 3.13 0.15
CA PHE A 80 -11.40 2.41 0.50
C PHE A 80 -10.17 2.92 -0.25
N SER A 81 -9.18 3.43 0.49
CA SER A 81 -7.84 3.75 -0.04
C SER A 81 -6.98 2.50 -0.27
N GLU A 82 -5.86 2.66 -0.98
CA GLU A 82 -4.84 1.61 -1.18
C GLU A 82 -4.20 1.16 0.14
N SER A 83 -4.14 2.05 1.12
CA SER A 83 -3.66 1.78 2.48
C SER A 83 -4.76 1.23 3.41
N GLY A 84 -5.99 1.12 2.92
CA GLY A 84 -7.16 0.66 3.66
C GLY A 84 -7.75 1.66 4.65
N SER A 85 -7.45 2.94 4.44
CA SER A 85 -8.08 4.05 5.13
C SER A 85 -9.43 4.41 4.49
N ILE A 86 -10.34 4.97 5.28
CA ILE A 86 -11.70 5.28 4.86
C ILE A 86 -11.84 6.78 4.59
N TYR A 87 -11.87 7.20 3.33
CA TYR A 87 -12.12 8.59 2.92
C TYR A 87 -12.51 8.63 1.44
N PHE A 88 -12.96 9.78 0.94
CA PHE A 88 -13.29 9.93 -0.48
C PHE A 88 -12.08 9.64 -1.37
N ARG A 89 -12.04 8.46 -2.01
CA ARG A 89 -11.00 8.09 -2.98
C ARG A 89 -11.42 8.43 -4.40
N PHE A 90 -12.69 8.18 -4.73
CA PHE A 90 -13.25 8.43 -6.05
C PHE A 90 -14.71 8.84 -5.91
N THR A 91 -15.03 10.06 -6.37
CA THR A 91 -16.40 10.56 -6.48
C THR A 91 -16.65 10.85 -7.96
N PRO A 92 -17.43 10.02 -8.68
CA PRO A 92 -17.77 10.29 -10.08
C PRO A 92 -18.52 11.64 -10.19
N PRO A 93 -18.28 12.45 -11.25
CA PRO A 93 -18.90 13.77 -11.39
C PRO A 93 -20.44 13.77 -11.46
N HIS A 94 -21.04 12.66 -11.89
CA HIS A 94 -22.50 12.51 -12.08
C HIS A 94 -23.24 12.09 -10.82
N GLU A 95 -22.54 11.71 -9.76
CA GLU A 95 -23.16 11.36 -8.49
C GLU A 95 -23.11 12.58 -7.59
N HIS A 96 -24.25 13.25 -7.48
CA HIS A 96 -24.52 14.48 -6.74
C HIS A 96 -24.31 14.37 -5.21
N VAL A 97 -23.23 13.72 -4.75
CA VAL A 97 -22.80 13.63 -3.35
C VAL A 97 -22.65 15.01 -2.71
N TYR A 98 -22.40 16.02 -3.56
CA TYR A 98 -22.55 17.43 -3.23
C TYR A 98 -23.44 18.08 -4.28
N GLU A 99 -24.74 17.96 -4.11
CA GLU A 99 -25.65 18.92 -4.72
C GLU A 99 -25.32 20.30 -4.14
N LYS A 100 -24.46 21.04 -4.86
CA LYS A 100 -24.26 22.50 -4.77
C LYS A 100 -23.66 23.03 -3.46
N VAL A 101 -22.33 22.94 -3.32
CA VAL A 101 -21.59 24.03 -2.67
C VAL A 101 -21.34 25.08 -3.76
N TYR A 102 -22.23 26.05 -3.89
CA TYR A 102 -22.04 27.24 -4.70
C TYR A 102 -21.00 28.15 -4.04
N THR A 103 -19.71 27.82 -4.16
CA THR A 103 -18.62 28.79 -4.06
C THR A 103 -17.41 28.26 -4.83
N ASP A 104 -16.85 29.07 -5.71
CA ASP A 104 -15.69 28.77 -6.58
C ASP A 104 -14.35 28.55 -5.81
N ASP A 105 -14.40 28.41 -4.49
CA ASP A 105 -13.22 28.32 -3.64
C ASP A 105 -12.79 26.86 -3.46
N ARG A 106 -11.93 26.40 -4.39
CA ARG A 106 -11.28 25.06 -4.34
C ARG A 106 -10.66 24.73 -2.98
N ASP A 107 -10.19 25.74 -2.25
CA ASP A 107 -9.57 25.60 -0.93
C ASP A 107 -10.57 25.17 0.16
N VAL A 108 -11.83 25.62 0.08
CA VAL A 108 -12.90 25.22 1.02
C VAL A 108 -13.29 23.77 0.78
N VAL A 109 -13.39 23.35 -0.48
CA VAL A 109 -13.69 21.95 -0.85
C VAL A 109 -12.57 21.01 -0.37
N LEU A 110 -11.30 21.40 -0.54
CA LEU A 110 -10.17 20.62 -0.05
C LEU A 110 -10.15 20.56 1.48
N PHE A 111 -10.47 21.66 2.16
CA PHE A 111 -10.58 21.73 3.62
C PHE A 111 -11.63 20.73 4.15
N TRP A 112 -12.84 20.68 3.60
CA TRP A 112 -13.88 19.75 4.06
C TRP A 112 -13.51 18.28 3.81
N LYS A 113 -12.97 17.96 2.63
CA LYS A 113 -12.51 16.60 2.31
C LYS A 113 -11.40 16.10 3.23
N THR A 114 -10.57 17.00 3.75
CA THR A 114 -9.43 16.68 4.61
C THR A 114 -9.68 16.94 6.10
N HIS A 115 -10.74 17.66 6.47
CA HIS A 115 -11.06 18.02 7.85
C HIS A 115 -11.26 16.80 8.76
N MET A 116 -11.83 15.72 8.22
CA MET A 116 -12.03 14.45 8.92
C MET A 116 -10.82 13.52 8.85
N LEU A 117 -9.68 13.96 8.31
CA LEU A 117 -8.49 13.13 8.13
C LEU A 117 -7.36 13.61 9.06
N TYR A 118 -6.68 12.67 9.70
CA TYR A 118 -5.35 12.88 10.26
C TYR A 118 -4.32 12.41 9.24
N TYR A 119 -3.47 13.33 8.77
CA TYR A 119 -2.30 12.96 8.01
C TYR A 119 -1.28 12.31 8.94
N VAL A 120 -0.89 11.09 8.60
CA VAL A 120 0.19 10.37 9.24
C VAL A 120 1.33 10.31 8.25
N LYS A 121 2.37 11.10 8.52
CA LYS A 121 3.63 10.99 7.80
C LYS A 121 4.25 9.65 8.13
N THR A 122 4.25 8.75 7.17
CA THR A 122 4.90 7.45 7.27
C THR A 122 6.33 7.54 6.78
N ASP A 123 7.23 6.88 7.49
CA ASP A 123 8.58 6.63 7.00
C ASP A 123 8.51 5.78 5.73
N ARG A 124 9.47 5.95 4.82
CA ARG A 124 9.61 5.12 3.61
C ARG A 124 9.68 3.65 3.98
N LEU A 125 8.75 2.87 3.42
CA LEU A 125 8.74 1.41 3.51
C LEU A 125 9.48 0.86 2.31
N PHE A 126 10.74 0.52 2.51
CA PHE A 126 11.51 -0.17 1.48
C PHE A 126 11.09 -1.63 1.41
N ARG A 127 10.85 -2.12 0.20
CA ARG A 127 10.70 -3.53 -0.13
C ARG A 127 11.95 -4.01 -0.85
N SER A 128 12.24 -5.30 -0.72
CA SER A 128 13.29 -5.91 -1.52
C SER A 128 12.91 -5.82 -2.98
N MET A 129 13.83 -5.37 -3.83
CA MET A 129 13.56 -5.24 -5.26
C MET A 129 14.83 -5.36 -6.09
N ALA A 130 14.67 -5.83 -7.33
CA ALA A 130 15.72 -5.80 -8.32
C ALA A 130 15.66 -4.49 -9.14
N VAL A 131 16.83 -3.96 -9.49
CA VAL A 131 16.99 -2.79 -10.34
C VAL A 131 18.06 -3.12 -11.39
N GLU A 132 17.84 -2.71 -12.63
CA GLU A 132 18.81 -2.86 -13.70
C GLU A 132 19.35 -1.48 -14.13
N VAL A 133 20.67 -1.32 -14.16
CA VAL A 133 21.34 -0.07 -14.53
C VAL A 133 22.60 -0.39 -15.32
N ASP A 134 22.76 0.22 -16.49
CA ASP A 134 23.95 0.11 -17.35
C ASP A 134 24.36 -1.35 -17.64
N GLY A 135 23.38 -2.25 -17.80
CA GLY A 135 23.59 -3.68 -18.05
C GLY A 135 23.92 -4.53 -16.83
N PHE A 136 23.87 -3.96 -15.63
CA PHE A 136 24.02 -4.68 -14.36
C PHE A 136 22.69 -4.85 -13.65
N ARG A 137 22.45 -6.05 -13.13
CA ARG A 137 21.30 -6.36 -12.27
C ARG A 137 21.70 -6.32 -10.81
N PHE A 138 20.97 -5.54 -10.03
CA PHE A 138 21.17 -5.33 -8.60
C PHE A 138 19.95 -5.82 -7.84
N LEU A 139 20.12 -6.70 -6.86
CA LEU A 139 19.05 -7.09 -5.94
C LEU A 139 19.29 -6.42 -4.58
N PHE A 140 18.37 -5.56 -4.16
CA PHE A 140 18.42 -4.92 -2.85
C PHE A 140 17.56 -5.71 -1.86
N ASP A 141 18.20 -6.36 -0.91
CA ASP A 141 17.60 -7.13 0.17
C ASP A 141 17.44 -6.26 1.42
N VAL A 142 16.20 -6.06 1.85
CA VAL A 142 15.84 -5.27 3.04
C VAL A 142 15.55 -6.13 4.27
N SER A 143 15.77 -7.45 4.21
CA SER A 143 15.45 -8.38 5.30
C SER A 143 16.11 -8.00 6.64
N THR A 144 17.32 -7.41 6.60
CA THR A 144 18.05 -6.97 7.79
C THR A 144 17.76 -5.53 8.21
N LEU A 145 16.87 -4.81 7.50
CA LEU A 145 16.59 -3.40 7.73
C LEU A 145 15.77 -3.23 9.03
N LYS A 146 16.46 -3.12 10.17
CA LYS A 146 15.83 -2.82 11.47
C LYS A 146 15.46 -1.35 11.55
N HIS A 147 14.18 -1.07 11.79
CA HIS A 147 13.65 0.28 11.69
C HIS A 147 14.00 1.18 12.88
N LYS A 148 13.92 2.49 12.63
CA LYS A 148 14.21 3.56 13.58
C LYS A 148 13.30 3.47 14.82
N ARG A 149 13.87 3.79 15.99
CA ARG A 149 13.10 4.02 17.23
C ARG A 149 12.53 5.45 17.33
N ALA A 150 13.00 6.39 16.51
CA ALA A 150 12.65 7.81 16.54
C ALA A 150 12.53 8.38 15.11
N ASN A 151 11.75 9.46 14.95
CA ASN A 151 11.47 10.18 13.69
C ASN A 151 12.68 10.95 13.11
N GLU A 152 13.86 10.34 13.06
CA GLU A 152 15.07 10.94 12.46
C GLU A 152 15.19 10.55 10.99
N LYS A 153 15.49 11.48 10.08
CA LYS A 153 15.92 11.11 8.73
C LYS A 153 17.28 10.39 8.81
N ARG A 154 17.31 9.08 8.54
CA ARG A 154 18.56 8.29 8.45
C ARG A 154 18.81 7.92 6.99
N ALA A 155 20.02 8.22 6.51
CA ALA A 155 20.47 7.76 5.20
C ALA A 155 20.55 6.23 5.15
N LEU A 156 20.41 5.64 3.96
CA LEU A 156 20.62 4.21 3.78
C LEU A 156 22.10 3.90 3.52
N VAL A 157 22.52 2.74 4.02
CA VAL A 157 23.84 2.16 3.78
C VAL A 157 23.68 0.82 3.09
N TYR A 158 24.43 0.63 2.01
CA TYR A 158 24.41 -0.57 1.18
C TYR A 158 25.67 -1.38 1.42
N THR A 159 25.51 -2.68 1.64
CA THR A 159 26.63 -3.61 1.78
C THR A 159 26.50 -4.71 0.74
N PHE A 160 27.54 -4.93 -0.06
CA PHE A 160 27.56 -6.05 -1.00
C PHE A 160 27.58 -7.36 -0.23
N LYS A 161 26.63 -8.25 -0.53
CA LYS A 161 26.47 -9.56 0.12
C LYS A 161 27.14 -10.64 -0.71
N GLU A 162 26.65 -10.85 -1.92
CA GLU A 162 27.08 -11.92 -2.80
C GLU A 162 26.69 -11.65 -4.26
N ARG A 163 27.17 -12.50 -5.17
CA ARG A 163 26.75 -12.54 -6.57
C ARG A 163 26.03 -13.85 -6.82
N GLU A 164 24.85 -13.79 -7.41
CA GLU A 164 24.09 -14.97 -7.82
C GLU A 164 24.65 -15.58 -9.11
N GLU A 165 24.30 -16.83 -9.40
CA GLU A 165 24.77 -17.58 -10.56
C GLU A 165 24.41 -16.88 -11.89
N ASP A 166 23.27 -16.18 -11.94
CA ASP A 166 22.80 -15.42 -13.10
C ASP A 166 23.55 -14.08 -13.31
N GLY A 167 24.45 -13.74 -12.39
CA GLY A 167 25.23 -12.52 -12.42
C GLY A 167 24.67 -11.36 -11.60
N THR A 168 23.51 -11.51 -10.95
CA THR A 168 22.88 -10.50 -10.11
C THR A 168 23.76 -10.18 -8.89
N LEU A 169 23.97 -8.88 -8.63
CA LEU A 169 24.72 -8.41 -7.47
C LEU A 169 23.75 -8.13 -6.32
N VAL A 170 23.86 -8.90 -5.24
CA VAL A 170 22.97 -8.81 -4.08
C VAL A 170 23.55 -7.84 -3.04
N PHE A 171 22.72 -6.91 -2.60
CA PHE A 171 23.05 -5.89 -1.62
C PHE A 171 22.13 -5.98 -0.42
N THR A 172 22.72 -5.98 0.77
CA THR A 172 21.98 -5.82 2.02
C THR A 172 21.82 -4.33 2.33
N VAL A 173 20.58 -3.92 2.64
CA VAL A 173 20.22 -2.52 2.94
C VAL A 173 20.06 -2.34 4.45
N ALA A 174 20.72 -1.32 5.01
CA ALA A 174 20.61 -0.95 6.41
C ALA A 174 20.44 0.58 6.59
N TYR A 175 19.88 1.03 7.71
CA TYR A 175 19.94 2.46 8.06
C TYR A 175 21.34 2.83 8.56
N SER A 176 21.82 4.01 8.22
CA SER A 176 23.03 4.59 8.77
C SER A 176 22.90 4.76 10.28
N GLU A 177 23.82 4.17 11.01
CA GLU A 177 23.99 4.40 12.44
C GLU A 177 25.33 5.10 12.69
N ARG A 178 25.35 6.05 13.64
CA ARG A 178 26.58 6.77 14.06
C ARG A 178 27.37 7.40 12.90
N GLY A 179 26.68 7.92 11.88
CA GLY A 179 27.31 8.61 10.74
C GLY A 179 27.96 7.69 9.71
N ARG A 180 27.66 6.37 9.72
CA ARG A 180 28.15 5.43 8.69
C ARG A 180 27.70 5.88 7.29
N LYS A 181 28.65 6.04 6.37
CA LYS A 181 28.40 6.41 4.97
C LYS A 181 28.71 5.23 4.05
N ASN A 182 28.11 5.26 2.86
CA ASN A 182 28.46 4.34 1.79
C ASN A 182 29.92 4.55 1.38
N LYS A 183 30.71 3.48 1.44
CA LYS A 183 32.09 3.46 0.97
C LYS A 183 32.14 2.74 -0.37
N ILE A 184 31.81 3.48 -1.43
CA ILE A 184 31.67 2.93 -2.79
C ILE A 184 32.94 2.20 -3.24
N GLY A 185 34.13 2.73 -2.89
CA GLY A 185 35.40 2.06 -3.19
C GLY A 185 35.56 0.69 -2.53
N GLU A 186 35.07 0.51 -1.29
CA GLU A 186 35.09 -0.80 -0.59
C GLU A 186 34.11 -1.77 -1.24
N ILE A 187 32.91 -1.29 -1.59
CA ILE A 187 31.89 -2.08 -2.31
C ILE A 187 32.43 -2.59 -3.64
N ARG A 188 33.04 -1.71 -4.45
CA ARG A 188 33.63 -2.09 -5.74
C ARG A 188 34.75 -3.09 -5.57
N ARG A 189 35.57 -2.95 -4.52
CA ARG A 189 36.63 -3.92 -4.21
C ARG A 189 36.06 -5.27 -3.82
N ALA A 190 34.98 -5.32 -3.04
CA ALA A 190 34.28 -6.55 -2.67
C ALA A 190 33.71 -7.27 -3.90
N ILE A 191 33.04 -6.53 -4.80
CA ILE A 191 32.53 -7.07 -6.07
C ILE A 191 33.68 -7.61 -6.93
N LYS A 192 34.75 -6.83 -7.10
CA LYS A 192 35.93 -7.25 -7.87
C LYS A 192 36.52 -8.57 -7.34
N ASN A 193 36.63 -8.68 -6.02
CA ASN A 193 37.15 -9.88 -5.38
C ASN A 193 36.20 -11.08 -5.55
N ALA A 194 34.89 -10.87 -5.43
CA ALA A 194 33.88 -11.89 -5.70
C ALA A 194 33.88 -12.37 -7.16
N LEU A 195 34.25 -11.50 -8.10
CA LEU A 195 34.45 -11.84 -9.51
C LEU A 195 35.82 -12.50 -9.80
N GLY A 196 36.71 -12.64 -8.81
CA GLY A 196 38.05 -13.20 -9.00
C GLY A 196 38.98 -12.33 -9.85
N LEU A 197 38.69 -11.04 -10.02
CA LEU A 197 39.41 -10.16 -10.94
C LEU A 197 40.64 -9.51 -10.28
N LYS A 198 41.81 -9.61 -10.94
CA LYS A 198 43.05 -8.95 -10.49
C LYS A 198 43.02 -7.42 -10.68
N LYS A 199 42.33 -6.93 -11.71
CA LYS A 199 42.16 -5.51 -12.05
C LYS A 199 40.68 -5.16 -12.17
N PHE A 200 40.33 -3.89 -12.02
CA PHE A 200 38.98 -3.42 -12.33
C PHE A 200 38.77 -3.48 -13.85
N THR A 201 37.70 -4.15 -14.27
CA THR A 201 37.26 -4.27 -15.67
C THR A 201 35.84 -3.72 -15.79
N SER A 202 35.31 -3.68 -17.02
CA SER A 202 33.91 -3.35 -17.31
C SER A 202 32.91 -4.32 -16.67
N ALA A 203 33.35 -5.45 -16.10
CA ALA A 203 32.50 -6.36 -15.33
C ALA A 203 32.26 -5.89 -13.88
N VAL A 204 32.96 -4.86 -13.40
CA VAL A 204 32.70 -4.25 -12.09
C VAL A 204 31.95 -2.93 -12.33
N PRO A 205 30.78 -2.73 -11.70
CA PRO A 205 30.04 -1.47 -11.81
C PRO A 205 30.91 -0.25 -11.48
N SER A 206 30.69 0.83 -12.25
CA SER A 206 31.29 2.13 -11.96
C SER A 206 30.68 2.74 -10.68
N GLU A 207 31.32 3.78 -10.14
CA GLU A 207 30.76 4.50 -8.98
C GLU A 207 29.43 5.15 -9.33
N GLU A 208 29.35 5.75 -10.51
CA GLU A 208 28.14 6.37 -11.03
C GLU A 208 27.00 5.37 -11.22
N THR A 209 27.29 4.18 -11.75
CA THR A 209 26.30 3.10 -11.92
C THR A 209 25.75 2.65 -10.56
N LEU A 210 26.61 2.49 -9.55
CA LEU A 210 26.18 2.13 -8.18
C LEU A 210 25.30 3.22 -7.56
N GLU A 211 25.70 4.49 -7.68
CA GLU A 211 24.90 5.61 -7.16
C GLU A 211 23.55 5.74 -7.86
N ARG A 212 23.49 5.48 -9.17
CA ARG A 212 22.24 5.44 -9.93
C ARG A 212 21.35 4.28 -9.45
N ALA A 213 21.92 3.10 -9.23
CA ALA A 213 21.19 1.95 -8.71
C ALA A 213 20.60 2.23 -7.31
N PHE A 214 21.40 2.82 -6.39
CA PHE A 214 20.93 3.21 -5.05
C PHE A 214 19.82 4.26 -5.11
N ARG A 215 19.97 5.29 -5.97
CA ARG A 215 18.93 6.31 -6.16
C ARG A 215 17.63 5.73 -6.70
N LEU A 216 17.70 4.75 -7.61
CA LEU A 216 16.51 4.07 -8.13
C LEU A 216 15.82 3.24 -7.06
N PHE A 217 16.57 2.52 -6.23
CA PHE A 217 16.03 1.83 -5.07
C PHE A 217 15.36 2.80 -4.06
N GLU A 218 15.96 3.98 -3.84
CA GLU A 218 15.43 4.97 -2.90
C GLU A 218 14.16 5.69 -3.37
N ARG A 219 13.82 5.59 -4.66
CA ARG A 219 12.60 6.14 -5.26
C ARG A 219 11.34 5.32 -4.97
N GLN A 220 11.45 4.23 -4.21
CA GLN A 220 10.27 3.51 -3.73
C GLN A 220 9.29 4.47 -3.02
N SER A 221 8.01 4.32 -3.32
CA SER A 221 6.96 5.27 -2.96
C SER A 221 6.84 5.47 -1.44
N GLU A 222 6.86 6.74 -1.01
CA GLU A 222 6.25 7.13 0.26
C GLU A 222 4.74 6.92 0.11
N VAL A 223 4.14 6.04 0.92
CA VAL A 223 2.69 5.88 0.95
C VAL A 223 2.19 6.83 2.02
N ASP A 224 1.58 7.95 1.64
CA ASP A 224 0.92 8.83 2.60
C ASP A 224 -0.28 8.13 3.26
N TYR A 225 -0.35 8.15 4.59
CA TYR A 225 -1.47 7.57 5.32
C TYR A 225 -2.39 8.68 5.84
N PHE A 226 -3.69 8.49 5.62
CA PHE A 226 -4.73 9.33 6.19
C PHE A 226 -5.56 8.47 7.13
N ILE A 227 -5.79 8.87 8.36
CA ILE A 227 -6.68 8.18 9.28
C ILE A 227 -7.97 8.99 9.39
N ASN A 228 -9.11 8.39 9.12
CA ASN A 228 -10.39 9.05 9.36
C ASN A 228 -10.64 9.17 10.86
N LYS A 229 -10.91 10.40 11.31
CA LYS A 229 -11.20 10.74 12.71
C LYS A 229 -12.40 9.96 13.25
N ASP A 230 -13.42 9.77 12.41
CA ASP A 230 -14.64 9.04 12.75
C ASP A 230 -15.20 8.35 11.50
N ALA A 231 -14.60 7.20 11.17
CA ALA A 231 -15.03 6.39 10.03
C ALA A 231 -16.49 5.92 10.16
N ARG A 232 -17.01 5.75 11.38
CA ARG A 232 -18.39 5.30 11.62
C ARG A 232 -19.38 6.39 11.25
N LYS A 233 -19.18 7.62 11.75
CA LYS A 233 -20.03 8.76 11.42
C LYS A 233 -19.98 9.04 9.92
N PHE A 234 -18.78 9.08 9.36
CA PHE A 234 -18.58 9.28 7.93
C PHE A 234 -19.36 8.25 7.08
N LEU A 235 -19.14 6.95 7.30
CA LEU A 235 -19.81 5.92 6.51
C LEU A 235 -21.34 5.92 6.71
N ARG A 236 -21.84 6.30 7.88
CA ARG A 236 -23.29 6.44 8.12
C ARG A 236 -23.90 7.59 7.32
N GLU A 237 -23.24 8.74 7.30
CA GLU A 237 -23.67 9.89 6.49
C GLU A 237 -23.68 9.51 5.00
N GLN A 238 -22.62 8.86 4.53
CA GLN A 238 -22.53 8.38 3.15
C GLN A 238 -23.59 7.32 2.82
N PHE A 239 -23.86 6.42 3.75
CA PHE A 239 -24.90 5.41 3.57
C PHE A 239 -26.30 6.04 3.53
N ASN A 240 -26.58 7.04 4.36
CA ASN A 240 -27.87 7.74 4.34
C ASN A 240 -28.10 8.44 3.00
N LEU A 241 -27.08 9.08 2.44
CA LEU A 241 -27.15 9.69 1.11
C LEU A 241 -27.38 8.62 0.04
N TRP A 242 -26.56 7.57 0.04
CA TRP A 242 -26.70 6.46 -0.91
C TRP A 242 -28.09 5.82 -0.85
N LEU A 243 -28.63 5.61 0.36
CA LEU A 243 -29.95 5.03 0.58
C LEU A 243 -31.06 5.97 0.07
N TYR A 244 -30.92 7.28 0.30
CA TYR A 244 -31.86 8.25 -0.23
C TYR A 244 -31.90 8.18 -1.77
N GLN A 245 -30.73 8.18 -2.43
CA GLN A 245 -30.66 8.04 -3.88
C GLN A 245 -31.26 6.71 -4.34
N TYR A 246 -30.91 5.61 -3.68
CA TYR A 246 -31.43 4.28 -4.00
C TYR A 246 -32.97 4.18 -3.91
N VAL A 247 -33.58 4.89 -2.97
CA VAL A 247 -35.05 4.84 -2.76
C VAL A 247 -35.79 5.85 -3.64
N PHE A 248 -35.22 7.03 -3.89
CA PHE A 248 -35.95 8.17 -4.45
C PHE A 248 -35.47 8.64 -5.82
N GLU A 249 -34.27 8.29 -6.28
CA GLU A 249 -33.85 8.58 -7.65
C GLU A 249 -34.39 7.48 -8.58
N PRO A 250 -35.15 7.82 -9.64
CA PRO A 250 -35.61 6.82 -10.60
C PRO A 250 -34.40 6.20 -11.29
N GLU A 251 -34.35 4.88 -11.38
CA GLU A 251 -33.42 4.20 -12.31
C GLU A 251 -33.74 4.71 -13.71
N GLU A 252 -32.86 5.54 -14.29
CA GLU A 252 -32.90 5.81 -15.72
C GLU A 252 -32.67 4.46 -16.44
N ARG A 253 -33.77 3.84 -16.86
CA ARG A 253 -33.81 2.62 -17.67
C ARG A 253 -33.40 2.90 -19.10
#